data_AF-A0A6B3NM04-F1
#
_entry.id   AF-A0A6B3NM04-F1
#
_cell.length_a   1.000
_cell.length_b   1.000
_cell.length_c   1.000
_cell.angle_alpha   90.00
_cell.angle_beta   90.00
_cell.angle_gamma   90.00
#
_symmetry.space_group_name_H-M   'P 1'
#
loop_
_entity.id
_entity.type
_entity.pdbx_description
1 polymer ?
#
loop_
_entity_poly.entity_id
_entity_poly.type
_entity_poly.pdbx_seq_one_letter_code
_entity_poly.pdbx_strand_id
1 'polypeptide(L)'
;YLHRIFRHAQQPTQNLEIHLFHRGNSLLPERHPWVGKRLQQILSRRGVKLHLSENVSAVDTNPEATDTNTVTVSPKIIHCQSGLKVECDRIFWVTQASAAPWLRQAGLATDNKGFIQVSDALQSVSHPQVFAAGDIATMVNHPRPKAGVFAVRQGKPLFENLRRFLLGKPLKRFIPQTKFLILIGTGNRQAIASRGWLNFGPNKLIWHWKDYIDRQFMEQLSKFPSKMGNSVANEKHHFIQKIGKSFEQPYKTYPPISPSPPLPIPPSPHLPTMHCAGCGAKIAPAVLEKVLKRIKKETVHQREDILLGLEAAEDAAVVRVREDQVMVQTIDYFRALLDDPFLLGQITANHCLSDIFAMGAAPQSALAIATIPYAPPAKQEETLYQLLAGATKILNQTQALLIGGHTTEGKELAFGLTCNGLAAPEKLLRKGGMKPAQVIILTKALGTGTLFAADMRLQAKGRWLEEAIASMLLSNQAAAECLQQHQATACTDVTGFGLLGHLLEMIQASQVSVEIELSAIPVLKGAMETIQQGIFSSLYPENLRTSKAIQNREQASNSPIYPLLFDPQTSGGLLATIPAQQASSCLSNLKTLGYTYSRIIGQVNYPAQGVLPITIKK
;
A
#
# COMPACT_ATOMS: atom_id res chain seq x y z
N TYR A 1 29.41 -25.79 21.60
CA TYR A 1 28.32 -26.34 20.78
C TYR A 1 28.86 -26.93 19.48
N LEU A 2 29.58 -26.17 18.64
CA LEU A 2 30.19 -26.69 17.40
C LEU A 2 31.12 -27.90 17.62
N HIS A 3 32.00 -27.87 18.62
CA HIS A 3 32.81 -29.06 18.99
C HIS A 3 31.99 -30.30 19.38
N ARG A 4 30.73 -30.13 19.80
CA ARG A 4 29.82 -31.25 20.09
C ARG A 4 29.24 -31.80 18.80
N ILE A 5 28.88 -30.93 17.85
CA ILE A 5 28.44 -31.32 16.50
C ILE A 5 29.54 -32.12 15.80
N PHE A 6 30.78 -31.61 15.78
CA PHE A 6 31.91 -32.31 15.18
C PHE A 6 32.15 -33.68 15.82
N ARG A 7 32.12 -33.77 17.15
CA ARG A 7 32.21 -35.05 17.86
C ARG A 7 31.09 -36.02 17.52
N HIS A 8 29.83 -35.56 17.42
CA HIS A 8 28.72 -36.43 16.99
C HIS A 8 28.84 -36.89 15.53
N ALA A 9 29.41 -36.04 14.67
CA ALA A 9 29.70 -36.36 13.28
C ALA A 9 31.02 -37.13 13.09
N GLN A 10 31.68 -37.56 14.19
CA GLN A 10 32.99 -38.23 14.19
C GLN A 10 34.09 -37.47 13.43
N GLN A 11 33.98 -36.14 13.36
CA GLN A 11 34.97 -35.26 12.75
C GLN A 11 35.97 -34.75 13.80
N PRO A 12 37.28 -34.66 13.47
CA PRO A 12 38.28 -34.05 14.34
C PRO A 12 37.90 -32.61 14.68
N THR A 13 37.97 -32.23 15.97
CA THR A 13 37.68 -30.85 16.37
C THR A 13 38.71 -29.86 15.88
N GLN A 14 39.90 -30.32 15.49
CA GLN A 14 40.94 -29.49 14.85
C GLN A 14 40.49 -28.94 13.49
N ASN A 15 39.49 -29.56 12.85
CA ASN A 15 38.94 -29.11 11.57
C ASN A 15 38.06 -27.86 11.72
N LEU A 16 37.82 -27.37 12.95
CA LEU A 16 37.07 -26.15 13.20
C LEU A 16 38.03 -25.01 13.57
N GLU A 17 38.25 -24.10 12.63
CA GLU A 17 38.92 -22.83 12.87
C GLU A 17 37.92 -21.67 12.84
N ILE A 18 38.05 -20.74 13.77
CA ILE A 18 37.21 -19.53 13.80
C ILE A 18 38.14 -18.32 13.75
N HIS A 19 37.92 -17.48 12.75
CA HIS A 19 38.64 -16.23 12.56
C HIS A 19 37.72 -15.04 12.84
N LEU A 20 38.21 -14.05 13.59
CA LEU A 20 37.53 -12.78 13.79
C LEU A 20 38.42 -11.64 13.30
N PHE A 21 37.97 -10.95 12.26
CA PHE A 21 38.65 -9.80 11.67
C PHE A 21 38.07 -8.51 12.25
N HIS A 22 38.94 -7.58 12.63
CA HIS A 22 38.52 -6.30 13.18
C HIS A 22 39.52 -5.19 12.81
N ARG A 23 39.00 -4.12 12.21
CA ARG A 23 39.82 -2.97 11.75
C ARG A 23 40.55 -2.23 12.87
N GLY A 24 40.01 -2.28 14.09
CA GLY A 24 40.59 -1.61 15.25
C GLY A 24 41.62 -2.49 15.94
N ASN A 25 42.58 -1.85 16.63
CA ASN A 25 43.64 -2.49 17.41
C ASN A 25 43.15 -3.23 18.69
N SER A 26 41.86 -3.12 19.01
CA SER A 26 41.23 -3.73 20.17
C SER A 26 39.75 -3.99 19.90
N LEU A 27 39.17 -4.96 20.62
CA LEU A 27 37.75 -5.27 20.52
C LEU A 27 36.92 -4.30 21.36
N LEU A 28 35.79 -3.84 20.80
CA LEU A 28 34.84 -2.92 21.43
C LEU A 28 35.51 -1.62 21.96
N PRO A 29 36.21 -0.85 21.11
CA PRO A 29 36.98 0.32 21.55
C PRO A 29 36.09 1.44 22.13
N GLU A 30 34.81 1.51 21.72
CA GLU A 30 33.79 2.39 22.29
C GLU A 30 33.25 1.97 23.68
N ARG A 31 33.91 1.00 24.35
CA ARG A 31 33.53 0.48 25.67
C ARG A 31 34.69 0.59 26.65
N HIS A 32 34.40 0.29 27.92
CA HIS A 32 35.42 0.28 28.96
C HIS A 32 36.54 -0.72 28.58
N PRO A 33 37.83 -0.33 28.60
CA PRO A 33 38.94 -1.15 28.10
C PRO A 33 39.03 -2.54 28.72
N TRP A 34 38.60 -2.68 29.98
CA TRP A 34 38.49 -3.97 30.67
C TRP A 34 37.63 -4.99 29.90
N VAL A 35 36.51 -4.56 29.31
CA VAL A 35 35.58 -5.45 28.59
C VAL A 35 36.25 -6.00 27.32
N GLY A 36 36.89 -5.13 26.53
CA GLY A 36 37.61 -5.51 25.32
C GLY A 36 38.74 -6.50 25.61
N LYS A 37 39.59 -6.19 26.61
CA LYS A 37 40.66 -7.08 27.07
C LYS A 37 40.11 -8.43 27.54
N ARG A 38 39.03 -8.42 28.31
CA ARG A 38 38.42 -9.65 28.83
C ARG A 38 37.84 -10.53 27.73
N LEU A 39 37.17 -9.95 26.74
CA LEU A 39 36.68 -10.69 25.58
C LEU A 39 37.80 -11.25 24.72
N GLN A 40 38.85 -10.46 24.48
CA GLN A 40 40.04 -10.93 23.77
C GLN A 40 40.65 -12.16 24.46
N GLN A 41 40.85 -12.11 25.78
CA GLN A 41 41.33 -13.27 26.55
C GLN A 41 40.41 -14.50 26.42
N ILE A 42 39.09 -14.31 26.44
CA ILE A 42 38.12 -15.41 26.32
C ILE A 42 38.15 -16.04 24.92
N LEU A 43 38.24 -15.21 23.88
CA LEU A 43 38.30 -15.67 22.49
C LEU A 43 39.61 -16.41 22.21
N SER A 44 40.76 -15.86 22.63
CA SER A 44 42.06 -16.51 22.48
C SER A 44 42.14 -17.85 23.23
N ARG A 45 41.64 -17.93 24.47
CA ARG A 45 41.57 -19.20 25.23
C ARG A 45 40.71 -20.28 24.57
N ARG A 46 39.88 -19.90 23.60
CA ARG A 46 39.01 -20.82 22.86
C ARG A 46 39.51 -21.15 21.46
N GLY A 47 40.73 -20.71 21.13
CA GLY A 47 41.30 -20.95 19.81
C GLY A 47 40.69 -20.09 18.70
N VAL A 48 39.98 -19.00 19.04
CA VAL A 48 39.53 -18.04 18.02
C VAL A 48 40.74 -17.20 17.60
N LYS A 49 41.09 -17.25 16.31
CA LYS A 49 42.17 -16.48 15.70
C LYS A 49 41.68 -15.03 15.53
N LEU A 50 42.29 -14.10 16.27
CA LEU A 50 41.93 -12.68 16.26
C LEU A 50 42.87 -11.92 15.33
N HIS A 51 42.30 -11.35 14.28
CA HIS A 51 42.99 -10.54 13.30
C HIS A 51 42.62 -9.07 13.54
N LEU A 52 43.36 -8.41 14.44
CA LEU A 52 43.15 -7.01 14.81
C LEU A 52 43.97 -6.08 13.91
N SER A 53 43.52 -4.83 13.78
CA SER A 53 44.08 -3.87 12.81
C SER A 53 43.99 -4.35 11.35
N GLU A 54 43.08 -5.29 11.08
CA GLU A 54 42.86 -5.85 9.75
C GLU A 54 41.56 -5.34 9.17
N ASN A 55 41.66 -4.64 8.04
CA ASN A 55 40.51 -4.14 7.30
C ASN A 55 40.28 -5.04 6.08
N VAL A 56 39.16 -5.77 6.08
CA VAL A 56 38.78 -6.64 4.96
C VAL A 56 38.38 -5.76 3.77
N SER A 57 39.10 -5.89 2.66
CA SER A 57 38.89 -5.10 1.44
C SER A 57 38.13 -5.84 0.35
N ALA A 58 38.27 -7.17 0.28
CA ALA A 58 37.58 -8.00 -0.71
C ALA A 58 37.35 -9.43 -0.19
N VAL A 59 36.39 -10.12 -0.79
CA VAL A 59 36.15 -11.56 -0.58
C VAL A 59 35.97 -12.20 -1.94
N ASP A 60 36.91 -13.06 -2.31
CA ASP A 60 36.86 -13.79 -3.57
C ASP A 60 36.00 -15.04 -3.37
N THR A 61 34.95 -15.16 -4.16
CA THR A 61 34.13 -16.36 -4.28
C THR A 61 34.48 -17.01 -5.61
N ASN A 62 35.27 -18.09 -5.58
CA ASN A 62 35.71 -18.76 -6.81
C ASN A 62 34.50 -19.29 -7.60
N PRO A 63 34.19 -18.78 -8.82
CA PRO A 63 32.97 -19.13 -9.53
C PRO A 63 33.21 -20.27 -10.52
N GLU A 64 33.68 -21.44 -10.06
CA GLU A 64 33.76 -22.64 -10.93
C GLU A 64 33.43 -23.92 -10.16
N ALA A 65 32.19 -24.39 -10.33
CA ALA A 65 31.79 -25.79 -10.21
C ALA A 65 30.40 -25.96 -10.85
N THR A 66 30.36 -25.97 -12.18
CA THR A 66 29.26 -26.55 -12.96
C THR A 66 29.44 -28.06 -12.99
N ASP A 67 29.00 -28.76 -11.94
CA ASP A 67 28.71 -30.19 -12.04
C ASP A 67 27.54 -30.56 -11.11
N THR A 68 26.48 -31.07 -11.71
CA THR A 68 25.11 -31.09 -11.15
C THR A 68 24.82 -32.25 -10.20
N ASN A 69 25.78 -32.80 -9.45
CA ASN A 69 25.45 -33.84 -8.45
C ASN A 69 26.35 -33.93 -7.20
N THR A 70 27.27 -32.99 -6.97
CA THR A 70 28.03 -32.88 -5.72
C THR A 70 28.18 -31.41 -5.32
N VAL A 71 27.64 -31.03 -4.15
CA VAL A 71 27.81 -29.68 -3.59
C VAL A 71 29.23 -29.54 -3.06
N THR A 72 30.21 -29.31 -3.93
CA THR A 72 31.57 -28.97 -3.52
C THR A 72 31.57 -27.50 -3.09
N VAL A 73 31.69 -27.25 -1.78
CA VAL A 73 31.81 -25.88 -1.27
C VAL A 73 33.24 -25.41 -1.55
N SER A 74 33.44 -24.63 -2.62
CA SER A 74 34.73 -23.99 -2.87
C SER A 74 35.06 -23.01 -1.74
N PRO A 75 36.31 -23.00 -1.22
CA PRO A 75 36.72 -22.09 -0.16
C PRO A 75 36.68 -20.65 -0.65
N LYS A 76 36.29 -19.73 0.24
CA LYS A 76 36.29 -18.28 -0.02
C LYS A 76 37.56 -17.68 0.53
N ILE A 77 38.15 -16.72 -0.18
CA ILE A 77 39.38 -16.06 0.27
C ILE A 77 39.05 -14.66 0.77
N ILE A 78 39.38 -14.37 2.03
CA ILE A 78 39.29 -13.03 2.61
C ILE A 78 40.60 -12.29 2.33
N HIS A 79 40.50 -11.10 1.74
CA HIS A 79 41.62 -10.21 1.48
C HIS A 79 41.57 -9.02 2.43
N CYS A 80 42.65 -8.80 3.17
CA CYS A 80 42.80 -7.64 4.03
C CYS A 80 43.76 -6.61 3.40
N GLN A 81 43.58 -5.34 3.76
CA GLN A 81 44.41 -4.23 3.26
C GLN A 81 45.90 -4.38 3.61
N SER A 82 46.25 -5.12 4.68
CA SER A 82 47.64 -5.41 5.04
C SER A 82 48.34 -6.36 4.06
N GLY A 83 47.59 -7.02 3.18
CA GLY A 83 48.04 -8.14 2.36
C GLY A 83 47.71 -9.51 2.95
N LEU A 84 47.20 -9.59 4.18
CA LEU A 84 46.76 -10.86 4.79
C LEU A 84 45.64 -11.50 3.97
N LYS A 85 45.84 -12.77 3.60
CA LYS A 85 44.84 -13.63 2.95
C LYS A 85 44.49 -14.80 3.85
N VAL A 86 43.19 -15.08 3.98
CA VAL A 86 42.71 -16.20 4.80
C VAL A 86 41.59 -16.93 4.07
N GLU A 87 41.75 -18.24 3.90
CA GLU A 87 40.72 -19.13 3.35
C GLU A 87 39.66 -19.46 4.39
N CYS A 88 38.39 -19.44 4.00
CA CYS A 88 37.23 -19.68 4.86
C CYS A 88 36.10 -20.39 4.11
N ASP A 89 35.53 -21.44 4.68
CA ASP A 89 34.38 -22.16 4.09
C ASP A 89 33.06 -21.39 4.26
N ARG A 90 32.97 -20.60 5.34
CA ARG A 90 31.79 -19.85 5.76
C ARG A 90 32.21 -18.49 6.30
N ILE A 91 31.46 -17.46 5.92
CA ILE A 91 31.71 -16.07 6.31
C ILE A 91 30.43 -15.49 6.92
N PHE A 92 30.56 -14.91 8.11
CA PHE A 92 29.49 -14.17 8.78
C PHE A 92 29.83 -12.67 8.75
N TRP A 93 29.09 -11.91 7.97
CA TRP A 93 29.27 -10.47 7.86
C TRP A 93 28.62 -9.75 9.05
N VAL A 94 29.44 -9.05 9.84
CA VAL A 94 28.97 -8.21 10.94
C VAL A 94 29.39 -6.77 10.65
N THR A 95 28.51 -6.02 9.98
CA THR A 95 28.78 -4.66 9.53
C THR A 95 28.32 -3.63 10.56
N GLN A 96 28.90 -2.43 10.49
CA GLN A 96 28.45 -1.28 11.28
C GLN A 96 27.25 -0.60 10.61
N ALA A 97 26.46 0.14 11.39
CA ALA A 97 25.43 1.00 10.83
C ALA A 97 26.05 2.02 9.85
N SER A 98 25.44 2.16 8.68
CA SER A 98 25.76 3.18 7.69
C SER A 98 24.49 3.92 7.30
N ALA A 99 24.61 5.22 7.06
CA ALA A 99 23.51 6.00 6.53
C ALA A 99 23.43 5.83 5.00
N ALA A 100 22.22 5.84 4.46
CA ALA A 100 22.01 5.78 3.03
C ALA A 100 22.50 7.09 2.36
N PRO A 101 23.31 7.04 1.29
CA PRO A 101 23.89 8.25 0.67
C PRO A 101 22.84 9.26 0.18
N TRP A 102 21.67 8.76 -0.23
CA TRP A 102 20.60 9.59 -0.78
C TRP A 102 20.07 10.63 0.22
N LEU A 103 20.21 10.40 1.53
CA LEU A 103 19.74 11.35 2.55
C LEU A 103 20.46 12.69 2.44
N ARG A 104 21.79 12.65 2.31
CA ARG A 104 22.61 13.84 2.09
C ARG A 104 22.37 14.43 0.70
N GLN A 105 22.26 13.58 -0.32
CA GLN A 105 21.98 14.02 -1.70
C GLN A 105 20.62 14.72 -1.82
N ALA A 106 19.64 14.35 -1.00
CA ALA A 106 18.34 14.99 -0.91
C ALA A 106 18.37 16.34 -0.16
N GLY A 107 19.53 16.80 0.32
CA GLY A 107 19.70 18.09 0.99
C GLY A 107 19.47 18.08 2.50
N LEU A 108 19.19 16.92 3.11
CA LEU A 108 19.11 16.84 4.57
C LEU A 108 20.47 17.17 5.20
N ALA A 109 20.45 17.92 6.30
CA ALA A 109 21.65 18.14 7.10
C ALA A 109 22.03 16.80 7.74
N THR A 110 23.26 16.38 7.48
CA THR A 110 23.81 15.12 7.99
C THR A 110 25.13 15.35 8.70
N ASP A 111 25.48 14.46 9.62
CA ASP A 111 26.83 14.41 10.16
C ASP A 111 27.85 13.93 9.10
N ASN A 112 29.12 13.87 9.48
CA ASN A 112 30.21 13.43 8.60
C ASN A 112 30.08 11.97 8.12
N LYS A 113 29.22 11.17 8.74
CA LYS A 113 28.93 9.78 8.36
C LYS A 113 27.59 9.63 7.63
N GLY A 114 26.91 10.74 7.33
CA GLY A 114 25.65 10.77 6.57
C GLY A 114 24.38 10.57 7.41
N PHE A 115 24.46 10.48 8.73
CA PHE A 115 23.27 10.34 9.59
C PHE A 115 22.55 11.68 9.72
N ILE A 116 21.21 11.67 9.72
CA ILE A 116 20.38 12.87 9.75
C ILE A 116 20.60 13.62 11.07
N GLN A 117 20.98 14.89 10.99
CA GLN A 117 21.09 15.74 12.17
C GLN A 117 19.71 16.20 12.63
N VAL A 118 19.40 15.94 13.91
CA VAL A 118 18.12 16.29 14.52
C VAL A 118 18.29 17.11 15.80
N SER A 119 17.29 17.96 16.07
CA SER A 119 17.17 18.70 17.32
C SER A 119 16.75 17.81 18.49
N ASP A 120 16.62 18.40 19.68
CA ASP A 120 16.11 17.70 20.87
C ASP A 120 14.64 17.26 20.71
N ALA A 121 13.93 17.72 19.67
CA ALA A 121 12.59 17.28 19.34
C ALA A 121 12.56 16.13 18.31
N LEU A 122 13.71 15.59 17.91
CA LEU A 122 13.87 14.61 16.82
C LEU A 122 13.47 15.14 15.44
N GLN A 123 13.35 16.46 15.32
CA GLN A 123 13.07 17.16 14.07
C GLN A 123 14.39 17.45 13.33
N SER A 124 14.43 17.28 12.01
CA SER A 124 15.58 17.62 11.18
C SER A 124 15.94 19.10 11.37
N VAL A 125 17.23 19.38 11.46
CA VAL A 125 17.73 20.76 11.61
C VAL A 125 17.67 21.57 10.32
N SER A 126 17.55 20.92 9.16
CA SER A 126 17.44 21.61 7.86
C SER A 126 16.04 21.61 7.27
N HIS A 127 15.18 20.64 7.63
CA HIS A 127 13.84 20.50 7.06
C HIS A 127 12.80 20.33 8.17
N PRO A 128 12.06 21.39 8.56
CA PRO A 128 11.10 21.34 9.66
C PRO A 128 10.00 20.28 9.53
N GLN A 129 9.65 19.87 8.30
CA GLN A 129 8.65 18.84 8.04
C GLN A 129 9.19 17.40 8.23
N VAL A 130 10.50 17.23 8.38
CA VAL A 130 11.16 15.92 8.46
C VAL A 130 11.53 15.62 9.91
N PHE A 131 11.16 14.43 10.38
CA PHE A 131 11.57 13.91 11.67
C PHE A 131 12.35 12.61 11.48
N ALA A 132 13.32 12.34 12.36
CA ALA A 132 14.11 11.12 12.29
C ALA A 132 14.40 10.56 13.69
N ALA A 133 14.34 9.25 13.82
CA ALA A 133 14.64 8.50 15.04
C ALA A 133 15.36 7.20 14.70
N GLY A 134 15.93 6.58 15.72
CA GLY A 134 16.75 5.38 15.59
C GLY A 134 18.19 5.67 15.18
N ASP A 135 18.87 4.64 14.71
CA ASP A 135 20.28 4.73 14.35
C ASP A 135 20.54 5.70 13.19
N ILE A 136 19.53 5.98 12.35
CA ILE A 136 19.67 6.94 11.26
C ILE A 136 19.80 8.40 11.73
N ALA A 137 19.40 8.69 12.97
CA ALA A 137 19.39 10.04 13.52
C ALA A 137 20.60 10.32 14.42
N THR A 138 21.16 11.52 14.32
CA THR A 138 22.21 12.06 15.19
C THR A 138 21.64 13.30 15.89
N MET A 139 21.36 13.18 17.19
CA MET A 139 20.90 14.31 18.01
C MET A 139 22.08 15.26 18.27
N VAL A 140 21.99 16.50 17.78
CA VAL A 140 23.12 17.45 17.77
C VAL A 140 23.63 17.75 19.19
N ASN A 141 22.72 18.04 20.13
CA ASN A 141 23.10 18.37 21.51
C ASN A 141 23.41 17.13 22.37
N HIS A 142 23.05 15.94 21.89
CA HIS A 142 23.10 14.71 22.66
C HIS A 142 23.61 13.52 21.83
N PRO A 143 24.87 13.57 21.34
CA PRO A 143 25.42 12.48 20.54
C PRO A 143 25.44 11.17 21.35
N ARG A 144 24.92 10.09 20.75
CA ARG A 144 24.91 8.74 21.33
C ARG A 144 25.46 7.72 20.34
N PRO A 145 26.14 6.66 20.82
CA PRO A 145 26.49 5.53 19.97
C PRO A 145 25.25 4.97 19.27
N LYS A 146 25.41 4.51 18.04
CA LYS A 146 24.34 3.82 17.28
C LYS A 146 24.08 2.48 17.94
N ALA A 147 23.00 2.40 18.71
CA ALA A 147 22.67 1.26 19.54
C ALA A 147 21.15 1.24 19.80
N GLY A 148 20.56 0.05 19.63
CA GLY A 148 19.12 -0.16 19.76
C GLY A 148 18.51 0.34 21.08
N VAL A 149 19.27 0.35 22.17
CA VAL A 149 18.82 0.85 23.49
C VAL A 149 18.45 2.33 23.50
N PHE A 150 19.01 3.14 22.59
CA PHE A 150 18.63 4.54 22.42
C PHE A 150 17.49 4.67 21.40
N ALA A 151 17.59 3.93 20.29
CA ALA A 151 16.59 3.92 19.21
C ALA A 151 15.18 3.59 19.72
N VAL A 152 15.04 2.53 20.51
CA VAL A 152 13.74 2.08 21.05
C VAL A 152 13.08 3.15 21.92
N ARG A 153 13.87 4.01 22.58
CA ARG A 153 13.34 5.08 23.44
C ARG A 153 12.94 6.34 22.68
N GLN A 154 13.32 6.48 21.41
CA GLN A 154 12.97 7.64 20.59
C GLN A 154 11.56 7.52 19.97
N GLY A 155 10.96 6.32 19.92
CA GLY A 155 9.65 6.11 19.30
C GLY A 155 8.51 6.92 19.94
N LYS A 156 8.37 6.86 21.27
CA LYS A 156 7.31 7.60 21.99
C LYS A 156 7.46 9.13 21.86
N PRO A 157 8.65 9.73 22.08
CA PRO A 157 8.88 11.14 21.81
C PRO A 157 8.60 11.55 20.37
N LEU A 158 9.03 10.75 19.39
CA LEU A 158 8.78 11.01 17.97
C LEU A 158 7.27 11.09 17.69
N PHE A 159 6.51 10.09 18.13
CA PHE A 159 5.06 10.05 17.96
C PHE A 159 4.36 11.28 18.57
N GLU A 160 4.71 11.66 19.80
CA GLU A 160 4.15 12.84 20.46
C GLU A 160 4.46 14.13 19.68
N ASN A 161 5.70 14.27 19.17
CA ASN A 161 6.10 15.44 18.41
C ASN A 161 5.49 15.51 17.01
N LEU A 162 5.33 14.37 16.32
CA LEU A 162 4.57 14.32 15.06
C LEU A 162 3.13 14.80 15.26
N ARG A 163 2.45 14.33 16.32
CA ARG A 163 1.09 14.81 16.65
C ARG A 163 1.08 16.30 16.98
N ARG A 164 2.05 16.79 17.75
CA ARG A 164 2.16 18.22 18.08
C ARG A 164 2.35 19.07 16.83
N PHE A 165 3.26 18.65 15.95
CA PHE A 165 3.52 19.32 14.68
C PHE A 165 2.25 19.44 13.83
N LEU A 166 1.53 18.32 13.64
CA LEU A 166 0.27 18.29 12.88
C LEU A 166 -0.84 19.12 13.51
N LEU A 167 -0.83 19.28 14.84
CA LEU A 167 -1.82 20.08 15.59
C LEU A 167 -1.37 21.53 15.82
N GLY A 168 -0.28 21.98 15.19
CA GLY A 168 0.26 23.34 15.40
C GLY A 168 0.72 23.62 16.84
N LYS A 169 0.98 22.59 17.64
CA LYS A 169 1.41 22.71 19.04
C LYS A 169 2.94 22.75 19.14
N PRO A 170 3.50 23.42 20.17
CA PRO A 170 4.93 23.42 20.42
C PRO A 170 5.48 21.99 20.63
N LEU A 171 6.62 21.71 19.99
CA LEU A 171 7.32 20.42 20.12
C LEU A 171 7.92 20.26 21.52
N LYS A 172 8.01 19.00 21.99
CA LYS A 172 8.63 18.63 23.26
C LYS A 172 10.07 18.16 23.07
N ARG A 173 10.93 18.59 23.98
CA ARG A 173 12.32 18.13 24.05
C ARG A 173 12.40 16.70 24.58
N PHE A 174 13.36 15.94 24.06
CA PHE A 174 13.72 14.60 24.47
C PHE A 174 15.23 14.57 24.75
N ILE A 175 15.61 14.00 25.90
CA ILE A 175 17.01 13.85 26.29
C ILE A 175 17.30 12.35 26.41
N PRO A 176 18.14 11.76 25.55
CA PRO A 176 18.46 10.35 25.64
C PRO A 176 19.37 10.07 26.84
N GLN A 177 19.14 8.92 27.49
CA GLN A 177 20.00 8.43 28.58
C GLN A 177 21.48 8.41 28.14
N THR A 178 22.41 8.56 29.07
CA THR A 178 23.86 8.53 28.80
C THR A 178 24.47 7.16 29.03
N LYS A 179 23.92 6.38 29.97
CA LYS A 179 24.42 5.08 30.40
C LYS A 179 23.37 4.00 30.17
N PHE A 180 23.82 2.80 29.80
CA PHE A 180 22.98 1.62 29.66
C PHE A 180 23.75 0.37 30.09
N LEU A 181 23.02 -0.67 30.45
CA LEU A 181 23.59 -1.97 30.80
C LEU A 181 23.82 -2.78 29.53
N ILE A 182 24.99 -3.40 29.44
CA ILE A 182 25.35 -4.33 28.38
C ILE A 182 25.58 -5.69 29.02
N LEU A 183 24.97 -6.72 28.45
CA LEU A 183 25.14 -8.12 28.84
C LEU A 183 25.67 -8.90 27.63
N ILE A 184 26.94 -9.29 27.68
CA ILE A 184 27.63 -9.98 26.59
C ILE A 184 27.75 -11.46 26.93
N GLY A 185 27.01 -12.31 26.22
CA GLY A 185 27.11 -13.75 26.38
C GLY A 185 28.47 -14.26 25.90
N THR A 186 29.12 -15.10 26.70
CA THR A 186 30.41 -15.67 26.35
C THR A 186 30.28 -17.07 25.78
N GLY A 187 29.11 -17.52 25.30
CA GLY A 187 28.95 -18.81 24.59
C GLY A 187 29.10 -20.10 25.42
N ASN A 188 29.34 -20.01 26.73
CA ASN A 188 29.41 -21.14 27.67
C ASN A 188 28.42 -20.98 28.85
N ARG A 189 27.25 -20.39 28.58
CA ARG A 189 26.26 -19.98 29.61
C ARG A 189 26.87 -19.12 30.72
N GLN A 190 27.82 -18.28 30.36
CA GLN A 190 28.33 -17.19 31.18
C GLN A 190 28.16 -15.88 30.40
N ALA A 191 28.17 -14.76 31.12
CA ALA A 191 28.06 -13.44 30.51
C ALA A 191 28.84 -12.39 31.28
N ILE A 192 29.30 -11.36 30.56
CA ILE A 192 29.93 -10.15 31.10
C ILE A 192 28.85 -9.08 31.22
N ALA A 193 28.81 -8.38 32.35
CA ALA A 193 27.98 -7.20 32.55
C ALA A 193 28.85 -5.93 32.57
N SER A 194 28.41 -4.88 31.87
CA SER A 194 29.08 -3.58 31.86
C SER A 194 28.06 -2.45 31.87
N ARG A 195 28.24 -1.47 32.78
CA ARG A 195 27.45 -0.23 32.85
C ARG A 195 28.32 0.92 33.34
N GLY A 196 28.87 1.70 32.42
CA GLY A 196 29.82 2.76 32.75
C GLY A 196 31.13 2.18 33.32
N TRP A 197 31.50 2.57 34.54
CA TRP A 197 32.70 2.07 35.21
C TRP A 197 32.49 0.70 35.90
N LEU A 198 31.24 0.29 36.13
CA LEU A 198 30.91 -0.99 36.73
C LEU A 198 31.03 -2.11 35.70
N ASN A 199 31.91 -3.08 35.96
CA ASN A 199 32.18 -4.21 35.07
C ASN A 199 32.31 -5.51 35.88
N PHE A 200 31.56 -6.55 35.52
CA PHE A 200 31.52 -7.82 36.25
C PHE A 200 31.53 -9.03 35.31
N GLY A 201 32.05 -10.16 35.78
CA GLY A 201 32.02 -11.45 35.08
C GLY A 201 33.31 -11.80 34.31
N PRO A 202 33.26 -12.80 33.41
CA PRO A 202 32.09 -13.60 33.06
C PRO A 202 31.67 -14.54 34.19
N ASN A 203 30.37 -14.64 34.47
CA ASN A 203 29.84 -15.65 35.39
C ASN A 203 28.46 -16.16 34.94
N LYS A 204 28.02 -17.27 35.56
CA LYS A 204 26.73 -17.90 35.24
C LYS A 204 25.54 -17.07 35.69
N LEU A 205 25.61 -16.38 36.83
CA LEU A 205 24.49 -15.58 37.36
C LEU A 205 24.09 -14.45 36.40
N ILE A 206 25.07 -13.71 35.87
CA ILE A 206 24.85 -12.67 34.85
C ILE A 206 24.25 -13.27 33.58
N TRP A 207 24.63 -14.49 33.22
CA TRP A 207 24.03 -15.17 32.07
C TRP A 207 22.56 -15.54 32.31
N HIS A 208 22.20 -16.06 33.47
CA HIS A 208 20.79 -16.33 33.79
C HIS A 208 19.97 -15.04 33.80
N TRP A 209 20.56 -13.94 34.30
CA TRP A 209 19.92 -12.63 34.23
C TRP A 209 19.71 -12.15 32.78
N LYS A 210 20.74 -12.30 31.93
CA LYS A 210 20.62 -12.01 30.49
C LYS A 210 19.56 -12.88 29.82
N ASP A 211 19.63 -14.20 30.00
CA ASP A 211 18.72 -15.17 29.39
C ASP A 211 17.27 -14.90 29.83
N TYR A 212 17.05 -14.53 31.09
CA TYR A 212 15.75 -14.06 31.58
C TYR A 212 15.28 -12.80 30.85
N ILE A 213 16.11 -11.76 30.76
CA ILE A 213 15.75 -10.51 30.04
C ILE A 213 15.44 -10.79 28.57
N ASP A 214 16.31 -11.55 27.88
CA ASP A 214 16.15 -11.86 26.47
C ASP A 214 14.87 -12.68 26.22
N ARG A 215 14.58 -13.68 27.06
CA ARG A 215 13.35 -14.47 26.97
C ARG A 215 12.11 -13.62 27.22
N GLN A 216 12.13 -12.78 28.25
CA GLN A 216 11.02 -11.85 28.52
C GLN A 216 10.78 -10.90 27.36
N PHE A 217 11.84 -10.39 26.72
CA PHE A 217 11.71 -9.57 25.51
C PHE A 217 11.16 -10.37 24.32
N MET A 218 11.66 -11.58 24.06
CA MET A 218 11.14 -12.45 23.00
C MET A 218 9.70 -12.89 23.26
N GLU A 219 9.31 -13.10 24.53
CA GLU A 219 7.93 -13.39 24.91
C GLU A 219 6.99 -12.22 24.56
N GLN A 220 7.43 -10.97 24.70
CA GLN A 220 6.65 -9.80 24.25
C GLN A 220 6.43 -9.77 22.73
N LEU A 221 7.37 -10.33 21.95
CA LEU A 221 7.25 -10.45 20.49
C LEU A 221 6.45 -11.69 20.06
N SER A 222 6.32 -12.69 20.93
CA SER A 222 5.70 -13.99 20.61
C SER A 222 4.28 -14.13 21.16
N LYS A 223 3.96 -13.44 22.26
CA LYS A 223 2.65 -13.45 22.91
C LYS A 223 2.02 -12.08 22.76
N PHE A 224 1.11 -11.93 21.80
CA PHE A 224 0.24 -10.76 21.75
C PHE A 224 -0.64 -10.76 23.01
N PRO A 225 -0.65 -9.69 23.81
CA PRO A 225 -1.40 -9.66 25.06
C PRO A 225 -2.90 -9.75 24.75
N SER A 226 -3.55 -10.81 25.23
CA SER A 226 -4.99 -11.05 25.01
C SER A 226 -5.90 -10.25 25.95
N LYS A 227 -5.39 -9.53 26.95
CA LYS A 227 -6.21 -8.71 27.86
C LYS A 227 -5.42 -7.52 28.43
N MET A 228 -5.93 -6.30 28.22
CA MET A 228 -5.70 -5.19 29.16
C MET A 228 -7.06 -4.56 29.46
N GLY A 229 -7.46 -4.66 30.73
CA GLY A 229 -8.77 -4.26 31.21
C GLY A 229 -8.97 -2.75 31.30
N ASN A 230 -10.25 -2.40 31.25
CA ASN A 230 -10.89 -1.11 31.46
C ASN A 230 -10.23 -0.26 32.56
N SER A 231 -9.40 0.71 32.20
CA SER A 231 -9.12 1.87 33.08
C SER A 231 -8.70 3.17 32.37
N VAL A 232 -8.60 3.20 31.03
CA VAL A 232 -8.14 4.40 30.29
C VAL A 232 -9.25 5.06 29.46
N ALA A 233 -10.50 4.62 29.60
CA ALA A 233 -11.62 5.05 28.76
C ALA A 233 -12.18 6.45 29.08
N ASN A 234 -11.95 6.99 30.30
CA ASN A 234 -12.69 8.18 30.75
C ASN A 234 -12.06 9.56 30.44
N GLU A 235 -10.83 9.66 29.93
CA GLU A 235 -10.23 10.98 29.64
C GLU A 235 -10.34 11.44 28.18
N LYS A 236 -10.73 10.56 27.24
CA LYS A 236 -10.64 10.85 25.80
C LYS A 236 -11.92 11.46 25.19
N HIS A 237 -13.07 11.33 25.84
CA HIS A 237 -14.36 11.69 25.25
C HIS A 237 -14.61 13.21 25.15
N HIS A 238 -13.86 14.07 25.85
CA HIS A 238 -14.12 15.51 25.84
C HIS A 238 -13.42 16.27 24.69
N PHE A 239 -12.43 15.68 24.02
CA PHE A 239 -11.52 16.43 23.13
C PHE A 239 -11.95 16.48 21.65
N ILE A 240 -12.80 15.54 21.19
CA ILE A 240 -13.09 15.32 19.77
C ILE A 240 -14.03 16.38 19.17
N GLN A 241 -14.84 17.06 19.98
CA GLN A 241 -15.79 18.06 19.48
C GLN A 241 -15.16 19.38 18.97
N LYS A 242 -13.86 19.62 19.17
CA LYS A 242 -13.24 20.93 18.90
C LYS A 242 -12.47 21.08 17.57
N ILE A 243 -12.28 20.02 16.80
CA ILE A 243 -11.31 19.98 15.66
C ILE A 243 -11.99 20.11 14.28
N GLY A 244 -13.33 20.25 14.22
CA GLY A 244 -14.10 20.21 12.97
C GLY A 244 -13.97 21.40 12.01
N LYS A 245 -13.12 22.41 12.26
CA LYS A 245 -13.03 23.59 11.39
C LYS A 245 -11.62 24.17 11.39
N SER A 246 -10.79 23.83 10.40
CA SER A 246 -9.72 24.67 9.81
C SER A 246 -8.79 23.83 8.93
N PHE A 247 -9.17 23.58 7.68
CA PHE A 247 -8.21 23.16 6.64
C PHE A 247 -8.68 23.65 5.27
N GLU A 248 -8.33 24.89 4.95
CA GLU A 248 -8.24 25.38 3.57
C GLU A 248 -6.95 26.19 3.47
N GLN A 249 -5.89 25.64 2.88
CA GLN A 249 -4.92 26.36 2.03
C GLN A 249 -4.09 25.36 1.20
N PRO A 250 -3.77 25.68 -0.08
CA PRO A 250 -3.09 24.77 -1.00
C PRO A 250 -1.57 24.78 -0.81
N TYR A 251 -0.95 23.60 -0.96
CA TYR A 251 0.50 23.41 -0.92
C TYR A 251 1.19 24.11 -2.10
N LYS A 252 2.26 24.86 -1.84
CA LYS A 252 3.13 25.48 -2.86
C LYS A 252 3.89 24.41 -3.65
N THR A 253 3.91 24.57 -4.97
CA THR A 253 4.61 23.73 -5.93
C THR A 253 6.14 23.83 -5.79
N TYR A 254 6.82 22.69 -5.64
CA TYR A 254 8.29 22.59 -5.71
C TYR A 254 8.76 22.21 -7.12
N PRO A 255 9.95 22.67 -7.56
CA PRO A 255 10.49 22.34 -8.88
C PRO A 255 10.92 20.86 -8.97
N PRO A 256 10.90 20.26 -10.18
CA PRO A 256 11.20 18.85 -10.37
C PRO A 256 12.70 18.56 -10.20
N ILE A 257 13.03 17.59 -9.34
CA ILE A 257 14.35 16.95 -9.31
C ILE A 257 14.36 15.85 -10.38
N SER A 258 15.30 15.93 -11.32
CA SER A 258 15.53 14.93 -12.37
C SER A 258 15.88 13.56 -11.76
N PRO A 259 15.22 12.46 -12.18
CA PRO A 259 15.49 11.14 -11.61
C PRO A 259 16.80 10.56 -12.16
N SER A 260 17.67 10.09 -11.27
CA SER A 260 18.70 9.12 -11.62
C SER A 260 18.06 7.75 -11.90
N PRO A 261 18.52 6.97 -12.89
CA PRO A 261 17.93 5.67 -13.22
C PRO A 261 18.14 4.67 -12.07
N PRO A 262 17.13 3.86 -11.71
CA PRO A 262 17.29 2.80 -10.74
C PRO A 262 18.19 1.70 -11.29
N LEU A 263 19.07 1.17 -10.44
CA LEU A 263 19.87 -0.02 -10.74
C LEU A 263 18.92 -1.22 -10.89
N PRO A 264 19.09 -2.07 -11.93
CA PRO A 264 18.23 -3.22 -12.15
C PRO A 264 18.47 -4.27 -11.07
N ILE A 265 17.41 -4.58 -10.30
CA ILE A 265 17.38 -5.74 -9.41
C ILE A 265 16.97 -6.94 -10.28
N PRO A 266 17.77 -8.02 -10.36
CA PRO A 266 17.39 -9.18 -11.15
C PRO A 266 16.13 -9.85 -10.55
N PRO A 267 15.17 -10.28 -11.38
CA PRO A 267 13.96 -10.94 -10.90
C PRO A 267 14.31 -12.31 -10.31
N SER A 268 13.95 -12.53 -9.05
CA SER A 268 14.04 -13.85 -8.41
C SER A 268 12.99 -14.79 -9.02
N PRO A 269 13.35 -16.00 -9.48
CA PRO A 269 12.47 -16.89 -10.27
C PRO A 269 11.31 -17.54 -9.50
N HIS A 270 11.06 -17.17 -8.23
CA HIS A 270 10.04 -17.78 -7.37
C HIS A 270 9.18 -16.78 -6.59
N LEU A 271 9.04 -15.53 -7.06
CA LEU A 271 8.06 -14.62 -6.46
C LEU A 271 6.64 -15.14 -6.75
N PRO A 272 5.82 -15.43 -5.72
CA PRO A 272 4.42 -15.79 -5.94
C PRO A 272 3.74 -14.67 -6.73
N THR A 273 2.90 -15.05 -7.70
CA THR A 273 2.12 -14.09 -8.50
C THR A 273 1.33 -13.19 -7.56
N MET A 274 1.69 -11.91 -7.52
CA MET A 274 0.99 -10.93 -6.71
C MET A 274 -0.43 -10.75 -7.26
N HIS A 275 -1.42 -11.06 -6.42
CA HIS A 275 -2.81 -10.68 -6.66
C HIS A 275 -3.01 -9.23 -6.19
N CYS A 276 -3.59 -8.37 -7.04
CA CYS A 276 -3.89 -7.00 -6.67
C CYS A 276 -5.02 -6.94 -5.63
N ALA A 277 -5.15 -5.79 -4.94
CA ALA A 277 -6.27 -5.48 -4.05
C ALA A 277 -7.27 -4.54 -4.75
N GLY A 278 -8.25 -3.98 -4.03
CA GLY A 278 -9.29 -3.14 -4.63
C GLY A 278 -10.08 -3.89 -5.72
N CYS A 279 -10.51 -3.18 -6.77
CA CYS A 279 -11.24 -3.80 -7.88
C CYS A 279 -10.38 -4.75 -8.72
N GLY A 280 -9.05 -4.69 -8.63
CA GLY A 280 -8.14 -5.64 -9.29
C GLY A 280 -8.20 -7.06 -8.72
N ALA A 281 -8.89 -7.25 -7.58
CA ALA A 281 -9.11 -8.53 -6.93
C ALA A 281 -10.42 -9.24 -7.33
N LYS A 282 -11.26 -8.62 -8.18
CA LYS A 282 -12.53 -9.24 -8.61
C LYS A 282 -12.27 -10.54 -9.38
N ILE A 283 -13.22 -11.48 -9.29
CA ILE A 283 -13.20 -12.67 -10.15
C ILE A 283 -13.42 -12.24 -11.61
N ALA A 284 -12.89 -13.01 -12.56
CA ALA A 284 -13.03 -12.71 -13.97
C ALA A 284 -14.53 -12.66 -14.39
N PRO A 285 -14.95 -11.70 -15.22
CA PRO A 285 -16.36 -11.55 -15.63
C PRO A 285 -16.97 -12.85 -16.18
N ALA A 286 -16.22 -13.58 -17.02
CA ALA A 286 -16.68 -14.82 -17.63
C ALA A 286 -16.93 -15.95 -16.62
N VAL A 287 -16.25 -15.95 -15.47
CA VAL A 287 -16.50 -16.93 -14.40
C VAL A 287 -17.79 -16.59 -13.68
N LEU A 288 -17.98 -15.30 -13.33
CA LEU A 288 -19.19 -14.81 -12.69
C LEU A 288 -20.43 -15.08 -13.55
N GLU A 289 -20.39 -14.70 -14.84
CA GLU A 289 -21.50 -14.88 -15.78
C GLU A 289 -21.94 -16.35 -15.90
N LYS A 290 -20.98 -17.29 -15.98
CA LYS A 290 -21.27 -18.73 -16.03
C LYS A 290 -21.98 -19.23 -14.77
N VAL A 291 -21.56 -18.76 -13.59
CA VAL A 291 -22.17 -19.14 -12.32
C VAL A 291 -23.57 -18.55 -12.20
N LEU A 292 -23.74 -17.26 -12.50
CA LEU A 292 -25.06 -16.60 -12.44
C LEU A 292 -26.06 -17.24 -13.42
N LYS A 293 -25.63 -17.65 -14.62
CA LYS A 293 -26.48 -18.41 -15.55
C LYS A 293 -26.94 -19.76 -14.99
N ARG A 294 -26.14 -20.42 -14.15
CA ARG A 294 -26.54 -21.67 -13.47
C ARG A 294 -27.56 -21.39 -12.38
N ILE A 295 -27.28 -20.42 -11.51
CA ILE A 295 -28.20 -20.01 -10.43
C ILE A 295 -29.55 -19.54 -10.99
N LYS A 296 -29.55 -18.81 -12.11
CA LYS A 296 -30.79 -18.39 -12.79
C LYS A 296 -31.65 -19.58 -13.21
N LYS A 297 -31.04 -20.68 -13.68
CA LYS A 297 -31.77 -21.91 -14.03
C LYS A 297 -32.33 -22.66 -12.82
N GLU A 298 -31.72 -22.47 -11.65
CA GLU A 298 -32.14 -23.08 -10.38
C GLU A 298 -33.19 -22.21 -9.64
N THR A 299 -33.39 -20.96 -10.06
CA THR A 299 -34.34 -20.03 -9.46
C THR A 299 -35.76 -20.34 -9.93
N VAL A 300 -36.59 -20.88 -9.03
CA VAL A 300 -37.95 -21.34 -9.36
C VAL A 300 -38.99 -20.22 -9.27
N HIS A 301 -38.76 -19.23 -8.41
CA HIS A 301 -39.73 -18.16 -8.15
C HIS A 301 -39.26 -16.82 -8.73
N GLN A 302 -40.16 -16.16 -9.46
CA GLN A 302 -39.99 -14.78 -9.90
C GLN A 302 -40.93 -13.87 -9.11
N ARG A 303 -40.45 -12.67 -8.83
CA ARG A 303 -41.11 -11.65 -7.99
C ARG A 303 -41.24 -10.39 -8.85
N GLU A 304 -42.47 -9.95 -9.12
CA GLU A 304 -42.74 -8.81 -10.02
C GLU A 304 -42.26 -7.46 -9.47
N ASP A 305 -42.07 -7.36 -8.16
CA ASP A 305 -41.49 -6.19 -7.50
C ASP A 305 -39.98 -6.06 -7.73
N ILE A 306 -39.29 -7.12 -8.18
CA ILE A 306 -37.87 -7.03 -8.57
C ILE A 306 -37.80 -6.58 -10.03
N LEU A 307 -37.55 -5.29 -10.25
CA LEU A 307 -37.54 -4.67 -11.57
C LEU A 307 -36.22 -4.91 -12.31
N LEU A 308 -35.10 -4.91 -11.58
CA LEU A 308 -33.77 -5.21 -12.09
C LEU A 308 -33.07 -6.11 -11.06
N GLY A 309 -32.64 -7.29 -11.52
CA GLY A 309 -31.98 -8.30 -10.70
C GLY A 309 -30.95 -9.06 -11.52
N LEU A 310 -30.79 -10.37 -11.26
CA LEU A 310 -29.77 -11.22 -11.93
C LEU A 310 -29.90 -11.33 -13.46
N GLU A 311 -31.00 -10.84 -14.03
CA GLU A 311 -31.28 -10.96 -15.46
C GLU A 311 -30.61 -9.87 -16.32
N ALA A 312 -30.28 -8.74 -15.71
CA ALA A 312 -29.67 -7.59 -16.37
C ALA A 312 -28.33 -7.27 -15.72
N ALA A 313 -27.32 -6.95 -16.54
CA ALA A 313 -26.00 -6.55 -16.06
C ALA A 313 -25.99 -5.07 -15.65
N GLU A 314 -26.84 -4.66 -14.70
CA GLU A 314 -26.91 -3.29 -14.18
C GLU A 314 -25.98 -3.09 -12.98
N ASP A 315 -25.72 -1.84 -12.61
CA ASP A 315 -24.80 -1.50 -11.49
C ASP A 315 -25.42 -1.81 -10.11
N ALA A 316 -26.75 -1.82 -10.02
CA ALA A 316 -27.46 -2.15 -8.79
C ALA A 316 -28.78 -2.88 -9.07
N ALA A 317 -29.23 -3.64 -8.09
CA ALA A 317 -30.57 -4.23 -8.11
C ALA A 317 -31.62 -3.15 -7.84
N VAL A 318 -32.80 -3.29 -8.45
CA VAL A 318 -33.92 -2.36 -8.27
C VAL A 318 -35.16 -3.12 -7.85
N VAL A 319 -35.72 -2.74 -6.69
CA VAL A 319 -36.91 -3.33 -6.11
C VAL A 319 -37.98 -2.25 -5.94
N ARG A 320 -39.19 -2.49 -6.44
CA ARG A 320 -40.35 -1.64 -6.22
C ARG A 320 -40.80 -1.76 -4.77
N VAL A 321 -40.77 -0.66 -4.03
CA VAL A 321 -41.22 -0.61 -2.63
C VAL A 321 -42.59 0.05 -2.49
N ARG A 322 -42.94 0.94 -3.41
CA ARG A 322 -44.27 1.58 -3.58
C ARG A 322 -44.51 1.83 -5.08
N GLU A 323 -45.71 2.25 -5.47
CA GLU A 323 -46.05 2.52 -6.88
C GLU A 323 -45.15 3.58 -7.52
N ASP A 324 -44.85 4.65 -6.78
CA ASP A 324 -44.09 5.83 -7.21
C ASP A 324 -42.61 5.79 -6.76
N GLN A 325 -42.17 4.70 -6.12
CA GLN A 325 -40.85 4.63 -5.50
C GLN A 325 -40.21 3.25 -5.61
N VAL A 326 -38.94 3.25 -6.02
CA VAL A 326 -38.08 2.08 -6.03
C VAL A 326 -36.93 2.24 -5.04
N MET A 327 -36.47 1.11 -4.51
CA MET A 327 -35.22 0.98 -3.81
C MET A 327 -34.15 0.45 -4.76
N VAL A 328 -33.01 1.14 -4.81
CA VAL A 328 -31.80 0.71 -5.51
C VAL A 328 -30.84 0.15 -4.47
N GLN A 329 -30.33 -1.07 -4.68
CA GLN A 329 -29.48 -1.76 -3.72
C GLN A 329 -28.22 -2.31 -4.39
N THR A 330 -27.07 -2.02 -3.78
CA THR A 330 -25.77 -2.53 -4.20
C THR A 330 -24.93 -3.01 -3.00
N ILE A 331 -23.90 -3.79 -3.30
CA ILE A 331 -22.85 -4.18 -2.37
C ILE A 331 -21.51 -4.25 -3.09
N ASP A 332 -20.49 -3.62 -2.51
CA ASP A 332 -19.11 -3.80 -2.91
C ASP A 332 -18.24 -4.05 -1.69
N TYR A 333 -17.25 -4.92 -1.84
CA TYR A 333 -16.34 -5.34 -0.78
C TYR A 333 -15.00 -5.74 -1.38
N PHE A 334 -13.91 -5.16 -0.90
CA PHE A 334 -12.58 -5.47 -1.40
C PHE A 334 -11.50 -5.40 -0.34
N ARG A 335 -10.40 -6.09 -0.63
CA ARG A 335 -9.17 -6.04 0.17
C ARG A 335 -8.54 -4.66 0.09
N ALA A 336 -8.01 -4.18 1.22
CA ALA A 336 -7.36 -2.89 1.34
C ALA A 336 -6.25 -2.72 0.28
N LEU A 337 -6.35 -1.62 -0.46
CA LEU A 337 -5.35 -1.20 -1.45
C LEU A 337 -4.36 -0.17 -0.90
N LEU A 338 -4.56 0.25 0.36
CA LEU A 338 -3.77 1.27 1.04
C LEU A 338 -3.75 1.02 2.54
N ASP A 339 -2.69 1.49 3.21
CA ASP A 339 -2.43 1.20 4.62
C ASP A 339 -3.15 2.13 5.60
N ASP A 340 -3.73 3.24 5.13
CA ASP A 340 -4.49 4.21 5.94
C ASP A 340 -5.99 3.83 6.03
N PRO A 341 -6.50 3.32 7.18
CA PRO A 341 -7.88 2.86 7.26
C PRO A 341 -8.90 3.99 7.04
N PHE A 342 -8.58 5.24 7.40
CA PHE A 342 -9.47 6.38 7.26
C PHE A 342 -9.65 6.80 5.80
N LEU A 343 -8.56 6.81 5.03
CA LEU A 343 -8.64 7.01 3.58
C LEU A 343 -9.34 5.84 2.88
N LEU A 344 -9.07 4.61 3.33
CA LEU A 344 -9.70 3.41 2.76
C LEU A 344 -11.22 3.47 2.97
N GLY A 345 -11.67 3.83 4.17
CA GLY A 345 -13.08 3.99 4.48
C GLY A 345 -13.77 5.01 3.58
N GLN A 346 -13.13 6.16 3.31
CA GLN A 346 -13.67 7.17 2.40
C GLN A 346 -13.74 6.65 0.95
N ILE A 347 -12.66 6.03 0.45
CA ILE A 347 -12.60 5.50 -0.92
C ILE A 347 -13.64 4.39 -1.13
N THR A 348 -13.75 3.45 -0.19
CA THR A 348 -14.76 2.39 -0.23
C THR A 348 -16.17 2.96 -0.20
N ALA A 349 -16.45 3.96 0.64
CA ALA A 349 -17.77 4.59 0.66
C ALA A 349 -18.12 5.27 -0.67
N ASN A 350 -17.20 6.05 -1.25
CA ASN A 350 -17.40 6.63 -2.58
C ASN A 350 -17.59 5.56 -3.66
N HIS A 351 -16.87 4.44 -3.57
CA HIS A 351 -17.00 3.34 -4.51
C HIS A 351 -18.38 2.68 -4.42
N CYS A 352 -18.81 2.25 -3.23
CA CYS A 352 -20.11 1.61 -3.03
C CYS A 352 -21.29 2.55 -3.36
N LEU A 353 -21.17 3.85 -3.08
CA LEU A 353 -22.20 4.83 -3.44
C LEU A 353 -22.23 5.13 -4.95
N SER A 354 -21.16 4.81 -5.68
CA SER A 354 -21.04 5.09 -7.10
C SER A 354 -22.15 4.42 -7.91
N ASP A 355 -22.51 3.16 -7.61
CA ASP A 355 -23.62 2.47 -8.29
C ASP A 355 -24.96 3.18 -8.04
N ILE A 356 -25.18 3.68 -6.80
CA ILE A 356 -26.40 4.43 -6.45
C ILE A 356 -26.50 5.71 -7.30
N PHE A 357 -25.37 6.42 -7.45
CA PHE A 357 -25.30 7.63 -8.28
C PHE A 357 -25.40 7.33 -9.78
N ALA A 358 -24.78 6.24 -10.25
CA ALA A 358 -24.85 5.81 -11.65
C ALA A 358 -26.29 5.48 -12.07
N MET A 359 -27.09 4.93 -11.15
CA MET A 359 -28.52 4.68 -11.34
C MET A 359 -29.39 5.93 -11.12
N GLY A 360 -28.80 7.06 -10.71
CA GLY A 360 -29.53 8.31 -10.52
C GLY A 360 -30.40 8.34 -9.26
N ALA A 361 -30.12 7.48 -8.29
CA ALA A 361 -30.88 7.38 -7.04
C ALA A 361 -30.27 8.24 -5.92
N ALA A 362 -31.12 8.64 -4.97
CA ALA A 362 -30.71 9.34 -3.77
C ALA A 362 -30.26 8.32 -2.71
N PRO A 363 -29.01 8.37 -2.21
CA PRO A 363 -28.56 7.46 -1.16
C PRO A 363 -29.38 7.60 0.13
N GLN A 364 -29.59 6.49 0.84
CA GLN A 364 -30.43 6.44 2.03
C GLN A 364 -29.76 5.76 3.22
N SER A 365 -29.19 4.55 3.04
CA SER A 365 -28.53 3.84 4.14
C SER A 365 -27.39 2.97 3.66
N ALA A 366 -26.50 2.62 4.60
CA ALA A 366 -25.43 1.68 4.37
C ALA A 366 -25.22 0.73 5.57
N LEU A 367 -24.82 -0.51 5.29
CA LEU A 367 -24.30 -1.45 6.29
C LEU A 367 -22.84 -1.77 5.99
N ALA A 368 -21.99 -1.73 7.01
CA ALA A 368 -20.57 -2.05 6.87
C ALA A 368 -20.30 -3.56 6.90
N ILE A 369 -19.34 -4.02 6.11
CA ILE A 369 -18.74 -5.35 6.24
C ILE A 369 -17.23 -5.15 6.32
N ALA A 370 -16.61 -5.56 7.43
CA ALA A 370 -15.19 -5.33 7.67
C ALA A 370 -14.47 -6.61 8.13
N THR A 371 -13.34 -6.93 7.50
CA THR A 371 -12.35 -7.87 8.04
C THR A 371 -11.20 -7.09 8.65
N ILE A 372 -10.98 -7.22 9.95
CA ILE A 372 -9.91 -6.53 10.69
C ILE A 372 -8.71 -7.46 10.88
N PRO A 373 -7.46 -7.01 10.61
CA PRO A 373 -6.27 -7.81 10.85
C PRO A 373 -6.13 -8.28 12.29
N TYR A 374 -5.57 -9.47 12.49
CA TYR A 374 -5.19 -9.95 13.82
C TYR A 374 -4.24 -8.97 14.51
N ALA A 375 -4.65 -8.44 15.65
CA ALA A 375 -3.86 -7.51 16.46
C ALA A 375 -4.39 -7.48 17.89
N PRO A 376 -3.67 -6.89 18.86
CA PRO A 376 -4.22 -6.65 20.19
C PRO A 376 -5.52 -5.81 20.11
N PRO A 377 -6.49 -5.99 21.03
CA PRO A 377 -7.81 -5.35 20.95
C PRO A 377 -7.78 -3.84 20.73
N ALA A 378 -6.90 -3.11 21.42
CA ALA A 378 -6.77 -1.66 21.26
C ALA A 378 -6.33 -1.22 19.85
N LYS A 379 -5.65 -2.08 19.09
CA LYS A 379 -5.28 -1.82 17.69
C LYS A 379 -6.39 -2.20 16.72
N GLN A 380 -7.16 -3.23 17.03
CA GLN A 380 -8.36 -3.58 16.26
C GLN A 380 -9.42 -2.49 16.40
N GLU A 381 -9.66 -2.00 17.62
CA GLU A 381 -10.56 -0.89 17.92
C GLU A 381 -10.19 0.36 17.13
N GLU A 382 -8.93 0.79 17.19
CA GLU A 382 -8.47 1.99 16.46
C GLU A 382 -8.58 1.80 14.93
N THR A 383 -8.20 0.64 14.41
CA THR A 383 -8.31 0.35 12.97
C THR A 383 -9.77 0.40 12.51
N LEU A 384 -10.66 -0.26 13.24
CA LEU A 384 -12.10 -0.27 12.95
C LEU A 384 -12.70 1.14 13.07
N TYR A 385 -12.33 1.90 14.11
CA TYR A 385 -12.77 3.28 14.28
C TYR A 385 -12.36 4.15 13.09
N GLN A 386 -11.08 4.13 12.69
CA GLN A 386 -10.60 4.94 11.57
C GLN A 386 -11.32 4.58 10.27
N LEU A 387 -11.51 3.28 10.01
CA LEU A 387 -12.22 2.77 8.84
C LEU A 387 -13.68 3.26 8.78
N LEU A 388 -14.43 3.07 9.87
CA LEU A 388 -15.82 3.49 9.95
C LEU A 388 -15.96 5.02 9.99
N ALA A 389 -15.03 5.74 10.63
CA ALA A 389 -15.01 7.20 10.64
C ALA A 389 -14.77 7.77 9.24
N GLY A 390 -13.87 7.17 8.46
CA GLY A 390 -13.64 7.52 7.06
C GLY A 390 -14.91 7.31 6.21
N ALA A 391 -15.55 6.15 6.31
CA ALA A 391 -16.78 5.85 5.58
C ALA A 391 -17.93 6.78 5.98
N THR A 392 -18.13 6.98 7.29
CA THR A 392 -19.17 7.86 7.85
C THR A 392 -18.99 9.31 7.40
N LYS A 393 -17.76 9.78 7.25
CA LYS A 393 -17.49 11.13 6.72
C LYS A 393 -18.08 11.32 5.32
N ILE A 394 -17.94 10.32 4.44
CA ILE A 394 -18.53 10.38 3.09
C ILE A 394 -20.05 10.22 3.16
N LEU A 395 -20.57 9.22 3.88
CA LEU A 395 -22.01 8.99 4.00
C LEU A 395 -22.77 10.24 4.51
N ASN A 396 -22.21 10.94 5.50
CA ASN A 396 -22.77 12.19 6.02
C ASN A 396 -22.85 13.32 4.98
N GLN A 397 -22.06 13.27 3.91
CA GLN A 397 -22.12 14.23 2.81
C GLN A 397 -23.23 13.89 1.80
N THR A 398 -23.73 12.65 1.78
CA THR A 398 -24.63 12.12 0.74
C THR A 398 -26.04 11.79 1.24
N GLN A 399 -26.44 12.33 2.39
CA GLN A 399 -27.71 12.02 3.11
C GLN A 399 -27.91 10.55 3.52
N ALA A 400 -26.93 9.68 3.26
CA ALA A 400 -26.97 8.29 3.70
C ALA A 400 -26.45 8.16 5.13
N LEU A 401 -26.97 7.16 5.87
CA LEU A 401 -26.51 6.84 7.21
C LEU A 401 -25.89 5.45 7.27
N LEU A 402 -24.78 5.33 8.02
CA LEU A 402 -24.29 4.03 8.45
C LEU A 402 -25.21 3.50 9.56
N ILE A 403 -25.99 2.47 9.27
CA ILE A 403 -27.05 1.97 10.16
C ILE A 403 -26.72 0.62 10.83
N GLY A 404 -25.50 0.12 10.64
CA GLY A 404 -25.06 -1.15 11.22
C GLY A 404 -23.96 -1.79 10.39
N GLY A 405 -23.74 -3.08 10.64
CA GLY A 405 -22.76 -3.86 9.88
C GLY A 405 -22.37 -5.17 10.53
N HIS A 406 -21.35 -5.80 9.96
CA HIS A 406 -20.75 -7.04 10.44
C HIS A 406 -19.22 -6.96 10.38
N THR A 407 -18.56 -7.57 11.37
CA THR A 407 -17.10 -7.56 11.48
C THR A 407 -16.55 -8.97 11.70
N THR A 408 -15.45 -9.29 11.03
CA THR A 408 -14.68 -10.53 11.18
C THR A 408 -13.20 -10.20 11.40
N GLU A 409 -12.44 -11.18 11.91
CA GLU A 409 -10.97 -11.08 11.95
C GLU A 409 -10.36 -11.86 10.77
N GLY A 410 -9.23 -11.38 10.25
CA GLY A 410 -8.54 -12.03 9.15
C GLY A 410 -7.07 -11.65 9.02
N LYS A 411 -6.39 -12.19 8.01
CA LYS A 411 -4.98 -11.88 7.75
C LYS A 411 -4.78 -10.49 7.13
N GLU A 412 -5.73 -10.06 6.31
CA GLU A 412 -5.66 -8.82 5.54
C GLU A 412 -6.86 -7.94 5.85
N LEU A 413 -6.65 -6.62 5.87
CA LEU A 413 -7.73 -5.65 6.01
C LEU A 413 -8.59 -5.69 4.76
N ALA A 414 -9.90 -5.76 4.94
CA ALA A 414 -10.86 -5.67 3.84
C ALA A 414 -12.13 -4.97 4.32
N PHE A 415 -12.75 -4.20 3.44
CA PHE A 415 -13.87 -3.36 3.78
C PHE A 415 -14.82 -3.20 2.61
N GLY A 416 -16.10 -3.06 2.94
CA GLY A 416 -17.18 -2.89 1.98
C GLY A 416 -18.41 -2.32 2.66
N LEU A 417 -19.30 -1.80 1.84
CA LEU A 417 -20.62 -1.34 2.27
C LEU A 417 -21.68 -2.01 1.38
N THR A 418 -22.80 -2.39 1.98
CA THR A 418 -24.06 -2.37 1.24
C THR A 418 -24.55 -0.94 1.20
N CYS A 419 -25.14 -0.51 0.10
CA CYS A 419 -25.76 0.80 -0.02
C CYS A 419 -27.17 0.65 -0.57
N ASN A 420 -28.13 1.34 0.05
CA ASN A 420 -29.49 1.46 -0.44
C ASN A 420 -29.75 2.92 -0.81
N GLY A 421 -30.43 3.13 -1.93
CA GLY A 421 -30.94 4.42 -2.38
C GLY A 421 -32.40 4.34 -2.77
N LEU A 422 -33.03 5.50 -2.93
CA LEU A 422 -34.41 5.63 -3.37
C LEU A 422 -34.48 6.49 -4.64
N ALA A 423 -35.37 6.11 -5.55
CA ALA A 423 -35.63 6.88 -6.76
C ALA A 423 -37.10 6.75 -7.17
N ALA A 424 -37.57 7.75 -7.92
CA ALA A 424 -38.77 7.57 -8.72
C ALA A 424 -38.40 6.72 -9.97
N PRO A 425 -39.21 5.72 -10.36
CA PRO A 425 -38.88 4.80 -11.44
C PRO A 425 -38.45 5.46 -12.75
N GLU A 426 -39.07 6.58 -13.11
CA GLU A 426 -38.85 7.35 -14.33
C GLU A 426 -37.57 8.20 -14.32
N LYS A 427 -36.98 8.42 -13.14
CA LYS A 427 -35.72 9.17 -12.97
C LYS A 427 -34.49 8.27 -12.93
N LEU A 428 -34.68 6.94 -12.95
CA LEU A 428 -33.57 6.00 -12.98
C LEU A 428 -32.76 6.17 -14.27
N LEU A 429 -31.46 6.34 -14.10
CA LEU A 429 -30.50 6.10 -15.16
C LEU A 429 -30.22 4.60 -15.23
N ARG A 430 -29.93 4.10 -16.42
CA ARG A 430 -29.62 2.70 -16.70
C ARG A 430 -28.44 2.62 -17.65
N LYS A 431 -27.82 1.45 -17.76
CA LYS A 431 -26.80 1.20 -18.81
C LYS A 431 -27.37 1.25 -20.22
N GLY A 432 -28.63 0.83 -20.36
CA GLY A 432 -29.38 0.93 -21.61
C GLY A 432 -29.91 2.35 -21.87
N GLY A 433 -30.11 2.70 -23.15
CA GLY A 433 -30.69 3.98 -23.57
C GLY A 433 -29.75 4.86 -24.39
N MET A 434 -28.60 4.34 -24.82
CA MET A 434 -27.74 5.02 -25.78
C MET A 434 -28.48 5.20 -27.11
N LYS A 435 -28.38 6.38 -27.71
CA LYS A 435 -29.01 6.71 -28.99
C LYS A 435 -27.95 7.18 -29.99
N PRO A 436 -28.07 6.84 -31.28
CA PRO A 436 -27.19 7.38 -32.32
C PRO A 436 -27.09 8.91 -32.29
N ALA A 437 -25.93 9.44 -32.70
CA ALA A 437 -25.58 10.86 -32.69
C ALA A 437 -25.43 11.51 -31.29
N GLN A 438 -25.42 10.70 -30.22
CA GLN A 438 -25.01 11.16 -28.89
C GLN A 438 -23.49 11.10 -28.70
N VAL A 439 -22.99 11.89 -27.76
CA VAL A 439 -21.59 11.82 -27.33
C VAL A 439 -21.45 10.96 -26.08
N ILE A 440 -20.26 10.40 -25.88
CA ILE A 440 -19.89 9.62 -24.70
C ILE A 440 -18.96 10.47 -23.83
N ILE A 441 -19.34 10.72 -22.58
CA ILE A 441 -18.55 11.48 -21.61
C ILE A 441 -18.00 10.55 -20.53
N LEU A 442 -16.71 10.68 -20.24
CA LEU A 442 -16.04 10.09 -19.09
C LEU A 442 -15.66 11.19 -18.10
N THR A 443 -16.02 11.03 -16.83
CA THR A 443 -15.90 12.11 -15.82
C THR A 443 -14.59 12.11 -15.02
N LYS A 444 -13.87 10.97 -14.96
CA LYS A 444 -12.57 10.85 -14.29
C LYS A 444 -11.53 10.18 -15.19
N ALA A 445 -10.26 10.47 -14.93
CA ALA A 445 -9.13 9.86 -15.63
C ALA A 445 -8.95 8.37 -15.29
N LEU A 446 -8.39 7.62 -16.23
CA LEU A 446 -8.05 6.20 -16.06
C LEU A 446 -6.64 6.01 -15.48
N GLY A 447 -6.39 4.84 -14.89
CA GLY A 447 -5.06 4.38 -14.52
C GLY A 447 -4.89 3.96 -13.06
N THR A 448 -5.97 3.94 -12.26
CA THR A 448 -5.86 3.56 -10.83
C THR A 448 -5.35 2.12 -10.67
N GLY A 449 -5.77 1.18 -11.52
CA GLY A 449 -5.36 -0.22 -11.46
C GLY A 449 -3.86 -0.42 -11.64
N THR A 450 -3.27 0.16 -12.69
CA THR A 450 -1.83 0.06 -12.96
C THR A 450 -0.99 0.78 -11.90
N LEU A 451 -1.45 1.92 -11.39
CA LEU A 451 -0.76 2.67 -10.34
C LEU A 451 -0.70 1.91 -9.01
N PHE A 452 -1.81 1.31 -8.56
CA PHE A 452 -1.79 0.49 -7.35
C PHE A 452 -1.08 -0.86 -7.54
N ALA A 453 -1.06 -1.40 -8.77
CA ALA A 453 -0.20 -2.55 -9.08
C ALA A 453 1.29 -2.20 -8.98
N ALA A 454 1.68 -0.98 -9.37
CA ALA A 454 3.05 -0.48 -9.18
C ALA A 454 3.37 -0.29 -7.69
N ASP A 455 2.43 0.25 -6.90
CA ASP A 455 2.61 0.51 -5.47
C ASP A 455 2.82 -0.77 -4.68
N MET A 456 1.99 -1.78 -4.92
CA MET A 456 2.14 -3.10 -4.30
C MET A 456 3.48 -3.77 -4.66
N ARG A 457 4.09 -3.40 -5.79
CA ARG A 457 5.42 -3.84 -6.24
C ARG A 457 6.56 -2.93 -5.76
N LEU A 458 6.26 -1.91 -4.96
CA LEU A 458 7.20 -0.88 -4.51
C LEU A 458 7.86 -0.10 -5.67
N GLN A 459 7.13 0.05 -6.78
CA GLN A 459 7.56 0.69 -8.02
C GLN A 459 6.78 1.99 -8.33
N ALA A 460 5.77 2.35 -7.52
CA ALA A 460 5.08 3.63 -7.63
C ALA A 460 5.89 4.78 -7.02
N LYS A 461 5.63 6.00 -7.49
CA LYS A 461 6.08 7.24 -6.86
C LYS A 461 4.93 7.79 -6.00
N GLY A 462 5.23 8.31 -4.81
CA GLY A 462 4.21 8.87 -3.91
C GLY A 462 3.29 9.90 -4.58
N ARG A 463 3.85 10.81 -5.39
CA ARG A 463 3.08 11.81 -6.17
C ARG A 463 2.10 11.22 -7.19
N TRP A 464 2.34 10.00 -7.69
CA TRP A 464 1.40 9.32 -8.59
C TRP A 464 0.20 8.81 -7.79
N LEU A 465 0.47 8.26 -6.59
CA LEU A 465 -0.57 7.76 -5.69
C LEU A 465 -1.39 8.88 -5.06
N GLU A 466 -0.79 10.02 -4.73
CA GLU A 466 -1.54 11.19 -4.24
C GLU A 466 -2.64 11.62 -5.21
N GLU A 467 -2.34 11.66 -6.52
CA GLU A 467 -3.31 12.06 -7.55
C GLU A 467 -4.37 10.97 -7.79
N ALA A 468 -3.97 9.69 -7.77
CA ALA A 468 -4.92 8.57 -7.83
C ALA A 468 -5.87 8.56 -6.63
N ILE A 469 -5.35 8.74 -5.41
CA ILE A 469 -6.15 8.84 -4.17
C ILE A 469 -7.09 10.03 -4.24
N ALA A 470 -6.63 11.20 -4.69
CA ALA A 470 -7.50 12.37 -4.87
C ALA A 470 -8.67 12.10 -5.84
N SER A 471 -8.40 11.41 -6.95
CA SER A 471 -9.45 10.98 -7.91
C SER A 471 -10.46 10.02 -7.28
N MET A 472 -10.01 9.05 -6.48
CA MET A 472 -10.88 8.09 -5.77
C MET A 472 -11.66 8.72 -4.59
N LEU A 473 -11.17 9.82 -4.02
CA LEU A 473 -11.86 10.57 -2.97
C LEU A 473 -12.94 11.51 -3.52
N LEU A 474 -12.93 11.82 -4.81
CA LEU A 474 -13.97 12.63 -5.45
C LEU A 474 -15.25 11.80 -5.64
N SER A 475 -16.33 12.15 -4.93
CA SER A 475 -17.63 11.47 -5.08
C SER A 475 -18.20 11.64 -6.50
N ASN A 476 -18.97 10.65 -6.97
CA ASN A 476 -19.70 10.72 -8.25
C ASN A 476 -21.07 11.42 -8.14
N GLN A 477 -21.49 11.85 -6.95
CA GLN A 477 -22.81 12.46 -6.73
C GLN A 477 -23.08 13.68 -7.63
N ALA A 478 -22.23 14.70 -7.55
CA ALA A 478 -22.43 15.94 -8.31
C ALA A 478 -22.30 15.72 -9.82
N ALA A 479 -21.47 14.75 -10.24
CA ALA A 479 -21.40 14.33 -11.65
C ALA A 479 -22.72 13.70 -12.11
N ALA A 480 -23.31 12.79 -11.33
CA ALA A 480 -24.59 12.17 -11.68
C ALA A 480 -25.71 13.21 -11.82
N GLU A 481 -25.82 14.12 -10.85
CA GLU A 481 -26.80 15.23 -10.88
C GLU A 481 -26.60 16.11 -12.13
N CYS A 482 -25.34 16.47 -12.44
CA CYS A 482 -25.02 17.25 -13.63
C CYS A 482 -25.36 16.51 -14.93
N LEU A 483 -25.09 15.20 -15.01
CA LEU A 483 -25.42 14.38 -16.17
C LEU A 483 -26.94 14.28 -16.38
N GLN A 484 -27.71 14.08 -15.31
CA GLN A 484 -29.18 14.07 -15.36
C GLN A 484 -29.74 15.41 -15.86
N GLN A 485 -29.25 16.53 -15.33
CA GLN A 485 -29.66 17.87 -15.75
C GLN A 485 -29.43 18.13 -17.23
N HIS A 486 -28.41 17.49 -17.82
CA HIS A 486 -28.09 17.57 -19.25
C HIS A 486 -28.69 16.41 -20.06
N GLN A 487 -29.70 15.74 -19.52
CA GLN A 487 -30.48 14.72 -20.20
C GLN A 487 -29.65 13.49 -20.62
N ALA A 488 -28.78 13.01 -19.74
CA ALA A 488 -28.13 11.71 -19.91
C ALA A 488 -29.16 10.62 -20.21
N THR A 489 -28.91 9.82 -21.25
CA THR A 489 -29.83 8.76 -21.67
C THR A 489 -29.37 7.37 -21.28
N ALA A 490 -28.08 7.20 -20.99
CA ALA A 490 -27.51 6.02 -20.38
C ALA A 490 -26.34 6.45 -19.48
N CYS A 491 -26.13 5.73 -18.38
CA CYS A 491 -25.06 5.99 -17.44
C CYS A 491 -24.61 4.69 -16.76
N THR A 492 -23.33 4.62 -16.43
CA THR A 492 -22.72 3.62 -15.55
C THR A 492 -21.51 4.25 -14.89
N ASP A 493 -20.90 3.58 -13.92
CA ASP A 493 -19.57 3.93 -13.44
C ASP A 493 -18.49 3.01 -14.03
N VAL A 494 -17.27 3.51 -14.14
CA VAL A 494 -16.13 2.73 -14.64
C VAL A 494 -15.39 2.15 -13.45
N THR A 495 -15.47 0.84 -13.24
CA THR A 495 -14.84 0.15 -12.12
C THR A 495 -13.96 -1.04 -12.57
N GLY A 496 -14.16 -2.23 -12.00
CA GLY A 496 -13.24 -3.36 -12.12
C GLY A 496 -13.10 -3.92 -13.53
N PHE A 497 -14.08 -3.75 -14.41
CA PHE A 497 -14.01 -4.29 -15.77
C PHE A 497 -13.31 -3.36 -16.77
N GLY A 498 -12.85 -2.19 -16.28
CA GLY A 498 -12.21 -1.17 -17.10
C GLY A 498 -13.19 -0.49 -18.05
N LEU A 499 -12.75 0.60 -18.68
CA LEU A 499 -13.60 1.43 -19.53
C LEU A 499 -14.30 0.60 -20.63
N LEU A 500 -13.56 -0.26 -21.32
CA LEU A 500 -14.12 -1.01 -22.44
C LEU A 500 -15.13 -2.07 -21.98
N GLY A 501 -14.93 -2.67 -20.81
CA GLY A 501 -15.86 -3.65 -20.24
C GLY A 501 -17.22 -3.02 -19.97
N HIS A 502 -17.24 -1.91 -19.21
CA HIS A 502 -18.49 -1.19 -18.89
C HIS A 502 -19.16 -0.59 -20.14
N LEU A 503 -18.37 -0.04 -21.06
CA LEU A 503 -18.91 0.47 -22.32
C LEU A 503 -19.57 -0.64 -23.15
N LEU A 504 -18.98 -1.84 -23.20
CA LEU A 504 -19.56 -2.98 -23.92
C LEU A 504 -20.91 -3.40 -23.34
N GLU A 505 -21.08 -3.35 -22.02
CA GLU A 505 -22.38 -3.61 -21.37
C GLU A 505 -23.44 -2.59 -21.82
N MET A 506 -23.10 -1.30 -21.84
CA MET A 506 -24.01 -0.24 -22.31
C MET A 506 -24.41 -0.40 -23.78
N ILE A 507 -23.43 -0.75 -24.63
CA ILE A 507 -23.63 -1.03 -26.06
C ILE A 507 -24.60 -2.18 -26.25
N GLN A 508 -24.39 -3.29 -25.53
CA GLN A 508 -25.24 -4.48 -25.63
C GLN A 508 -26.67 -4.20 -25.14
N ALA A 509 -26.81 -3.45 -24.05
CA ALA A 509 -28.11 -3.04 -23.52
C ALA A 509 -28.88 -2.11 -24.48
N SER A 510 -28.17 -1.33 -25.31
CA SER A 510 -28.77 -0.34 -26.21
C SER A 510 -28.84 -0.77 -27.67
N GLN A 511 -28.17 -1.87 -28.05
CA GLN A 511 -28.11 -2.38 -29.44
C GLN A 511 -27.58 -1.33 -30.44
N VAL A 512 -26.50 -0.64 -30.07
CA VAL A 512 -25.84 0.41 -30.88
C VAL A 512 -24.41 0.02 -31.25
N SER A 513 -23.74 0.86 -32.03
CA SER A 513 -22.28 0.83 -32.17
C SER A 513 -21.68 2.13 -31.66
N VAL A 514 -20.38 2.16 -31.38
CA VAL A 514 -19.70 3.37 -30.91
C VAL A 514 -18.36 3.56 -31.58
N GLU A 515 -17.92 4.81 -31.56
CA GLU A 515 -16.58 5.19 -31.95
C GLU A 515 -15.90 5.90 -30.78
N ILE A 516 -14.70 5.44 -30.40
CA ILE A 516 -13.92 5.98 -29.27
C ILE A 516 -12.65 6.64 -29.80
N GLU A 517 -12.38 7.85 -29.32
CA GLU A 517 -11.19 8.64 -29.64
C GLU A 517 -10.12 8.42 -28.56
N LEU A 518 -9.06 7.67 -28.88
CA LEU A 518 -8.02 7.33 -27.90
C LEU A 518 -7.27 8.56 -27.38
N SER A 519 -7.02 9.54 -28.25
CA SER A 519 -6.33 10.78 -27.88
C SER A 519 -7.14 11.64 -26.88
N ALA A 520 -8.46 11.42 -26.79
CA ALA A 520 -9.34 12.13 -25.87
C ALA A 520 -9.43 11.48 -24.48
N ILE A 521 -8.91 10.26 -24.29
CA ILE A 521 -8.99 9.53 -23.02
C ILE A 521 -8.13 10.23 -21.95
N PRO A 522 -8.71 10.71 -20.84
CA PRO A 522 -7.95 11.29 -19.75
C PRO A 522 -7.23 10.20 -18.95
N VAL A 523 -5.95 10.44 -18.61
CA VAL A 523 -5.07 9.48 -17.94
C VAL A 523 -4.41 10.10 -16.71
N LEU A 524 -4.37 9.36 -15.61
CA LEU A 524 -3.68 9.75 -14.38
C LEU A 524 -2.16 9.77 -14.57
N LYS A 525 -1.49 10.72 -13.90
CA LYS A 525 -0.03 10.82 -13.94
C LYS A 525 0.63 9.55 -13.43
N GLY A 526 1.62 9.05 -14.17
CA GLY A 526 2.32 7.81 -13.84
C GLY A 526 1.72 6.57 -14.51
N ALA A 527 0.44 6.58 -14.92
CA ALA A 527 -0.21 5.39 -15.45
C ALA A 527 0.36 4.96 -16.82
N MET A 528 0.80 5.92 -17.63
CA MET A 528 1.51 5.63 -18.89
C MET A 528 2.88 5.04 -18.60
N GLU A 529 3.61 5.60 -17.65
CA GLU A 529 4.94 5.12 -17.26
C GLU A 529 4.90 3.70 -16.69
N THR A 530 3.89 3.36 -15.88
CA THR A 530 3.74 2.01 -15.32
C THR A 530 3.42 1.00 -16.42
N ILE A 531 2.54 1.34 -17.37
CA ILE A 531 2.23 0.47 -18.52
C ILE A 531 3.43 0.26 -19.43
N GLN A 532 4.21 1.31 -19.71
CA GLN A 532 5.45 1.21 -20.49
C GLN A 532 6.48 0.30 -19.82
N GLN A 533 6.47 0.20 -18.49
CA GLN A 533 7.29 -0.73 -17.72
C GLN A 533 6.71 -2.14 -17.63
N GLY A 534 5.57 -2.42 -18.27
CA GLY A 534 4.89 -3.72 -18.23
C GLY A 534 4.15 -3.99 -16.91
N ILE A 535 3.87 -2.96 -16.13
CA ILE A 535 3.21 -3.08 -14.82
C ILE A 535 1.69 -3.01 -15.03
N PHE A 536 1.04 -4.17 -15.04
CA PHE A 536 -0.42 -4.27 -15.14
C PHE A 536 -1.05 -4.82 -13.85
N SER A 537 -2.34 -4.52 -13.64
CA SER A 537 -3.16 -5.13 -12.59
C SER A 537 -3.41 -6.61 -12.89
N SER A 538 -3.66 -7.42 -11.86
CA SER A 538 -3.94 -8.86 -12.01
C SER A 538 -5.20 -9.17 -12.82
N LEU A 539 -6.17 -8.24 -12.86
CA LEU A 539 -7.41 -8.41 -13.64
C LEU A 539 -7.28 -7.97 -15.11
N TYR A 540 -6.21 -7.23 -15.46
CA TYR A 540 -6.00 -6.71 -16.81
C TYR A 540 -6.03 -7.79 -17.91
N PRO A 541 -5.38 -8.96 -17.78
CA PRO A 541 -5.40 -9.98 -18.83
C PRO A 541 -6.80 -10.50 -19.15
N GLU A 542 -7.68 -10.52 -18.14
CA GLU A 542 -9.07 -10.93 -18.31
C GLU A 542 -9.90 -9.83 -18.97
N ASN A 543 -9.75 -8.59 -18.52
CA ASN A 543 -10.41 -7.43 -19.15
C ASN A 543 -9.97 -7.27 -20.62
N LEU A 544 -8.70 -7.53 -20.95
CA LEU A 544 -8.17 -7.45 -22.32
C LEU A 544 -8.92 -8.35 -23.31
N ARG A 545 -9.59 -9.41 -22.86
CA ARG A 545 -10.41 -10.28 -23.72
C ARG A 545 -11.58 -9.53 -24.36
N THR A 546 -12.06 -8.45 -23.75
CA THR A 546 -13.10 -7.57 -24.32
C THR A 546 -12.64 -6.85 -25.59
N SER A 547 -11.33 -6.81 -25.87
CA SER A 547 -10.78 -6.26 -27.12
C SER A 547 -11.32 -6.96 -28.38
N LYS A 548 -11.87 -8.17 -28.26
CA LYS A 548 -12.52 -8.89 -29.36
C LYS A 548 -13.76 -8.17 -29.89
N ALA A 549 -14.32 -7.20 -29.16
CA ALA A 549 -15.42 -6.35 -29.60
C ALA A 549 -14.95 -5.13 -30.43
N ILE A 550 -13.64 -4.97 -30.65
CA ILE A 550 -13.07 -3.84 -31.39
C ILE A 550 -12.82 -4.25 -32.85
N GLN A 551 -13.42 -3.51 -33.79
CA GLN A 551 -13.30 -3.76 -35.23
C GLN A 551 -11.86 -3.61 -35.73
N ASN A 552 -11.22 -2.47 -35.46
CA ASN A 552 -9.88 -2.13 -35.93
C ASN A 552 -8.80 -2.37 -34.87
N ARG A 553 -8.90 -3.50 -34.16
CA ARG A 553 -8.07 -3.84 -33.00
C ARG A 553 -6.56 -3.73 -33.24
N GLU A 554 -6.07 -4.28 -34.36
CA GLU A 554 -4.62 -4.30 -34.69
C GLU A 554 -4.05 -2.89 -34.85
N GLN A 555 -4.83 -1.99 -35.46
CA GLN A 555 -4.45 -0.60 -35.61
C GLN A 555 -4.47 0.14 -34.25
N ALA A 556 -5.52 -0.12 -33.45
CA ALA A 556 -5.72 0.50 -32.15
C ALA A 556 -4.64 0.10 -31.13
N SER A 557 -4.19 -1.16 -31.15
CA SER A 557 -3.17 -1.67 -30.22
C SER A 557 -1.80 -1.00 -30.34
N ASN A 558 -1.55 -0.24 -31.41
CA ASN A 558 -0.32 0.52 -31.58
C ASN A 558 -0.28 1.81 -30.71
N SER A 559 -1.41 2.23 -30.16
CA SER A 559 -1.46 3.40 -29.27
C SER A 559 -1.02 3.02 -27.86
N PRO A 560 -0.18 3.84 -27.20
CA PRO A 560 0.27 3.56 -25.84
C PRO A 560 -0.87 3.70 -24.80
N ILE A 561 -1.97 4.37 -25.14
CA ILE A 561 -3.15 4.52 -24.27
C ILE A 561 -4.04 3.26 -24.32
N TYR A 562 -3.96 2.48 -25.40
CA TYR A 562 -4.84 1.33 -25.64
C TYR A 562 -4.95 0.36 -24.45
N PRO A 563 -3.85 0.00 -23.73
CA PRO A 563 -3.97 -0.86 -22.55
C PRO A 563 -4.81 -0.26 -21.42
N LEU A 564 -4.88 1.07 -21.27
CA LEU A 564 -5.67 1.70 -20.20
C LEU A 564 -7.18 1.49 -20.37
N LEU A 565 -7.65 1.18 -21.57
CA LEU A 565 -9.06 0.84 -21.80
C LEU A 565 -9.51 -0.38 -20.99
N PHE A 566 -8.58 -1.25 -20.63
CA PHE A 566 -8.82 -2.52 -19.93
C PHE A 566 -8.34 -2.49 -18.47
N ASP A 567 -7.70 -1.40 -18.04
CA ASP A 567 -7.19 -1.26 -16.68
C ASP A 567 -8.39 -1.20 -15.70
N PRO A 568 -8.45 -2.05 -14.67
CA PRO A 568 -9.50 -1.98 -13.66
C PRO A 568 -9.40 -0.66 -12.89
N GLN A 569 -10.53 0.02 -12.72
CA GLN A 569 -10.59 1.26 -11.95
C GLN A 569 -11.17 1.00 -10.56
N THR A 570 -10.56 1.54 -9.51
CA THR A 570 -11.19 1.61 -8.18
C THR A 570 -11.75 3.02 -7.98
N SER A 571 -13.02 3.12 -7.55
CA SER A 571 -13.75 4.39 -7.42
C SER A 571 -13.57 5.32 -8.64
N GLY A 572 -13.77 4.76 -9.84
CA GLY A 572 -13.64 5.50 -11.09
C GLY A 572 -14.75 6.52 -11.31
N GLY A 573 -14.77 7.11 -12.49
CA GLY A 573 -15.77 8.11 -12.86
C GLY A 573 -17.01 7.48 -13.49
N LEU A 574 -18.06 8.28 -13.63
CA LEU A 574 -19.21 7.97 -14.47
C LEU A 574 -18.85 8.02 -15.96
N LEU A 575 -19.48 7.12 -16.71
CA LEU A 575 -19.51 7.03 -18.17
C LEU A 575 -20.96 7.19 -18.62
N ALA A 576 -21.25 8.20 -19.44
CA ALA A 576 -22.63 8.51 -19.81
C ALA A 576 -22.77 8.98 -21.25
N THR A 577 -23.95 8.75 -21.84
CA THR A 577 -24.31 9.29 -23.16
C THR A 577 -25.18 10.53 -23.03
N ILE A 578 -24.78 11.60 -23.72
CA ILE A 578 -25.42 12.92 -23.66
C ILE A 578 -25.83 13.35 -25.08
N PRO A 579 -27.01 13.97 -25.27
CA PRO A 579 -27.36 14.63 -26.55
C PRO A 579 -26.26 15.60 -26.99
N ALA A 580 -25.83 15.52 -28.26
CA ALA A 580 -24.68 16.31 -28.75
C ALA A 580 -24.82 17.82 -28.50
N GLN A 581 -26.05 18.36 -28.53
CA GLN A 581 -26.34 19.77 -28.27
C GLN A 581 -26.05 20.18 -26.82
N GLN A 582 -26.15 19.27 -25.86
CA GLN A 582 -25.91 19.52 -24.44
C GLN A 582 -24.46 19.24 -24.00
N ALA A 583 -23.68 18.59 -24.85
CA ALA A 583 -22.35 18.07 -24.54
C ALA A 583 -21.38 19.14 -23.99
N SER A 584 -21.30 20.29 -24.68
CA SER A 584 -20.36 21.36 -24.31
C SER A 584 -20.72 22.02 -22.98
N SER A 585 -22.01 22.25 -22.73
CA SER A 585 -22.50 22.78 -21.45
C SER A 585 -22.25 21.79 -20.31
N CYS A 586 -22.59 20.52 -20.53
CA CYS A 586 -22.38 19.44 -19.56
C CYS A 586 -20.90 19.36 -19.16
N LEU A 587 -19.99 19.35 -20.15
CA LEU A 587 -18.56 19.28 -19.91
C LEU A 587 -18.01 20.48 -19.13
N SER A 588 -18.50 21.68 -19.43
CA SER A 588 -18.13 22.90 -18.71
C SER A 588 -18.58 22.86 -17.24
N ASN A 589 -19.81 22.40 -17.00
CA ASN A 589 -20.38 22.32 -15.66
C ASN A 589 -19.67 21.24 -14.82
N LEU A 590 -19.39 20.07 -15.40
CA LEU A 590 -18.60 19.02 -14.75
C LEU A 590 -17.22 19.54 -14.32
N LYS A 591 -16.52 20.28 -15.18
CA LYS A 591 -15.22 20.87 -14.83
C LYS A 591 -15.33 21.89 -13.70
N THR A 592 -16.38 22.70 -13.69
CA THR A 592 -16.67 23.68 -12.63
C THR A 592 -16.94 23.00 -11.28
N LEU A 593 -17.58 21.83 -11.31
CA LEU A 593 -17.84 20.99 -10.14
C LEU A 593 -16.59 20.22 -9.65
N GLY A 594 -15.43 20.42 -10.26
CA GLY A 594 -14.16 19.80 -9.84
C GLY A 594 -13.78 18.54 -10.63
N TYR A 595 -14.60 18.07 -11.57
CA TYR A 595 -14.28 16.94 -12.45
C TYR A 595 -13.42 17.40 -13.65
N THR A 596 -12.24 17.94 -13.36
CA THR A 596 -11.32 18.59 -14.32
C THR A 596 -10.87 17.68 -15.47
N TYR A 597 -10.83 16.37 -15.20
CA TYR A 597 -10.52 15.33 -16.18
C TYR A 597 -11.69 14.94 -17.08
N SER A 598 -12.89 15.51 -16.91
CA SER A 598 -14.04 15.16 -17.76
C SER A 598 -13.72 15.41 -19.23
N ARG A 599 -14.02 14.44 -20.10
CA ARG A 599 -13.80 14.51 -21.55
C ARG A 599 -14.94 13.84 -22.30
N ILE A 600 -15.25 14.38 -23.49
CA ILE A 600 -15.97 13.63 -24.52
C ILE A 600 -14.97 12.67 -25.14
N ILE A 601 -15.22 11.37 -25.02
CA ILE A 601 -14.28 10.32 -25.43
C ILE A 601 -14.71 9.58 -26.70
N GLY A 602 -15.87 9.93 -27.25
CA GLY A 602 -16.42 9.24 -28.40
C GLY A 602 -17.86 9.62 -28.70
N GLN A 603 -18.45 8.88 -29.64
CA GLN A 603 -19.81 9.07 -30.11
C GLN A 603 -20.54 7.74 -30.35
N VAL A 604 -21.86 7.79 -30.28
CA VAL A 604 -22.75 6.67 -30.53
C VAL A 604 -23.19 6.69 -31.98
N ASN A 605 -23.05 5.56 -32.65
CA ASN A 605 -23.41 5.34 -34.05
C ASN A 605 -24.59 4.39 -34.18
N TYR A 606 -25.21 4.37 -35.36
CA TYR A 606 -26.17 3.34 -35.72
C TYR A 606 -25.51 1.95 -35.70
N PRO A 607 -26.23 0.90 -35.31
CA PRO A 607 -25.71 -0.46 -35.37
C PRO A 607 -25.37 -0.83 -36.82
N ALA A 608 -24.19 -1.40 -37.03
CA ALA A 608 -23.76 -1.90 -38.34
C ALA A 608 -23.84 -3.43 -38.39
N GLN A 609 -24.49 -3.99 -39.42
CA GLN A 609 -24.53 -5.44 -39.61
C GLN A 609 -23.16 -5.98 -40.04
N GLY A 610 -22.72 -7.10 -39.44
CA GLY A 610 -21.48 -7.79 -39.79
C GLY A 610 -20.20 -7.09 -39.33
N VAL A 611 -20.29 -6.05 -38.52
CA VAL A 611 -19.15 -5.29 -37.97
C VAL A 611 -19.18 -5.40 -36.45
N LEU A 612 -17.99 -5.45 -35.82
CA LEU A 612 -17.88 -5.38 -34.37
C LEU A 612 -18.32 -4.00 -33.86
N PRO A 613 -18.92 -3.92 -32.66
CA PRO A 613 -19.67 -2.74 -32.24
C PRO A 613 -18.80 -1.55 -31.82
N ILE A 614 -17.48 -1.72 -31.69
CA ILE A 614 -16.57 -0.66 -31.25
C ILE A 614 -15.54 -0.39 -32.35
N THR A 615 -15.43 0.86 -32.76
CA THR A 615 -14.33 1.35 -33.61
C THR A 615 -13.50 2.34 -32.82
N ILE A 616 -12.18 2.32 -33.01
CA ILE A 616 -11.25 3.22 -32.33
C ILE A 616 -10.63 4.20 -33.31
N LYS A 617 -10.72 5.50 -33.02
CA LYS A 617 -9.96 6.58 -33.66
C LYS A 617 -8.69 6.90 -32.86
N LYS A 618 -7.69 7.41 -33.58
CA LYS A 618 -6.34 7.66 -33.07
C LYS A 618 -6.15 9.07 -32.56
#